data_AF-A0A958M0E9-F1
#
_entry.id   AF-A0A958M0E9-F1
#
_cell.length_a   1.000
_cell.length_b   1.000
_cell.length_c   1.000
_cell.angle_alpha   90.00
_cell.angle_beta   90.00
_cell.angle_gamma   90.00
#
_symmetry.space_group_name_H-M   'P 1'
#
loop_
_entity.id
_entity.type
_entity.pdbx_description
1 polymer ?
#
loop_
_entity_poly.entity_id
_entity_poly.type
_entity_poly.pdbx_seq_one_letter_code
_entity_poly.pdbx_strand_id
1 'polypeptide(L)'
;MNRQTFLTVASSVALIAGGLATFYPSLLLIGKGVFPGDSVKVWMTEVGILLIALGIVNFLIRKHPASPTLFALFLGNVLIQLGLLAVEVLAYTEGTITKIYGILPNGIIHVLLSTGFIYYTLKMEISDSRLITQTDTNAP
;
A
#
# COMPACT_ATOMS: atom_id res chain seq x y z
N MET A 1 7.36 -0.90 17.00
CA MET A 1 6.69 -1.98 16.23
C MET A 1 7.74 -2.71 15.39
N ASN A 2 7.59 -4.02 15.12
CA ASN A 2 8.47 -4.75 14.20
C ASN A 2 7.83 -4.88 12.79
N ARG A 3 8.62 -5.29 11.77
CA ARG A 3 8.14 -5.39 10.37
C ARG A 3 6.93 -6.29 10.21
N GLN A 4 6.92 -7.42 10.92
CA GLN A 4 5.82 -8.38 10.87
C GLN A 4 4.50 -7.78 11.38
N THR A 5 4.54 -7.08 12.52
CA THR A 5 3.38 -6.39 13.08
C THR A 5 2.93 -5.27 12.15
N PHE A 6 3.86 -4.48 11.61
CA PHE A 6 3.55 -3.44 10.64
C PHE A 6 2.80 -3.98 9.42
N LEU A 7 3.34 -5.03 8.78
CA LEU A 7 2.71 -5.65 7.62
C LEU A 7 1.36 -6.26 7.97
N THR A 8 1.20 -6.84 9.16
CA THR A 8 -0.13 -7.31 9.63
C THR A 8 -1.14 -6.17 9.66
N VAL A 9 -0.79 -5.04 10.29
CA VAL A 9 -1.67 -3.87 10.38
C VAL A 9 -1.95 -3.28 9.00
N ALA A 10 -0.93 -3.07 8.18
CA ALA A 10 -1.07 -2.55 6.82
C ALA A 10 -1.98 -3.45 5.97
N SER A 11 -1.85 -4.77 6.12
CA SER A 11 -2.70 -5.75 5.43
C SER A 11 -4.15 -5.64 5.86
N SER A 12 -4.41 -5.56 7.17
CA SER A 12 -5.78 -5.40 7.68
C SER A 12 -6.43 -4.12 7.18
N VAL A 13 -5.70 -3.00 7.19
CA VAL A 13 -6.18 -1.72 6.65
C VAL A 13 -6.51 -1.86 5.17
N ALA A 14 -5.60 -2.44 4.37
CA ALA A 14 -5.79 -2.61 2.93
C ALA A 14 -6.97 -3.56 2.60
N LEU A 15 -7.13 -4.65 3.35
CA LEU A 15 -8.25 -5.59 3.15
C LEU A 15 -9.60 -4.96 3.50
N ILE A 16 -9.69 -4.19 4.59
CA ILE A 16 -10.93 -3.51 4.98
C ILE A 16 -11.29 -2.43 3.96
N ALA A 17 -10.35 -1.54 3.65
CA ALA A 17 -10.56 -0.46 2.68
C ALA A 17 -10.85 -1.02 1.28
N GLY A 18 -10.08 -2.02 0.85
CA GLY A 18 -10.25 -2.68 -0.44
C GLY A 18 -11.57 -3.44 -0.56
N GLY A 19 -12.00 -4.12 0.50
CA GLY A 19 -13.31 -4.77 0.56
C GLY A 19 -14.46 -3.78 0.41
N LEU A 20 -14.42 -2.68 1.16
CA LEU A 20 -15.43 -1.62 1.04
C LEU A 20 -15.43 -0.98 -0.36
N ALA A 21 -14.26 -0.70 -0.93
CA ALA A 21 -14.14 -0.11 -2.26
C ALA A 21 -14.61 -1.05 -3.38
N THR A 22 -14.35 -2.36 -3.24
CA THR A 22 -14.76 -3.37 -4.24
C THR A 22 -16.26 -3.65 -4.21
N PHE A 23 -16.81 -3.90 -3.03
CA PHE A 23 -18.19 -4.39 -2.89
C PHE A 23 -19.20 -3.27 -2.62
N TYR A 24 -18.75 -2.14 -2.09
CA TYR A 24 -19.60 -1.00 -1.73
C TYR A 24 -19.02 0.33 -2.23
N PRO A 25 -18.62 0.45 -3.52
CA PRO A 25 -17.94 1.64 -4.05
C PRO A 25 -18.74 2.93 -3.84
N SER A 26 -20.07 2.87 -4.03
CA SER A 26 -20.96 4.01 -3.84
C SER A 26 -20.91 4.58 -2.41
N LEU A 27 -20.78 3.73 -1.40
CA LEU A 27 -20.74 4.16 0.00
C LEU A 27 -19.52 5.05 0.26
N LEU A 28 -18.34 4.63 -0.21
CA LEU A 28 -17.11 5.40 -0.07
C LEU A 28 -17.16 6.68 -0.90
N LEU A 29 -17.67 6.61 -2.13
CA LEU A 29 -17.78 7.78 -3.02
C LEU A 29 -18.70 8.86 -2.44
N ILE A 30 -19.87 8.48 -1.91
CA ILE A 30 -20.79 9.42 -1.26
C ILE A 30 -20.14 10.06 -0.03
N GLY A 31 -19.41 9.26 0.77
CA GLY A 31 -18.62 9.75 1.91
C GLY A 31 -17.60 10.81 1.51
N LYS A 32 -17.02 10.67 0.31
CA LYS A 32 -16.09 11.64 -0.30
C LYS A 32 -16.77 12.87 -0.91
N GLY A 33 -18.10 12.90 -0.97
CA GLY A 33 -18.85 13.95 -1.67
C GLY A 33 -18.81 13.80 -3.20
N VAL A 34 -18.53 12.59 -3.69
CA VAL A 34 -18.50 12.27 -5.11
C VAL A 34 -19.86 11.69 -5.52
N PHE A 35 -20.42 12.16 -6.64
CA PHE A 35 -21.60 11.51 -7.21
C PHE A 35 -21.23 10.13 -7.77
N PRO A 36 -21.91 9.04 -7.36
CA PRO A 36 -21.52 7.69 -7.72
C PRO A 36 -22.02 7.32 -9.14
N GLY A 37 -21.51 8.02 -10.16
CA GLY A 37 -21.68 7.64 -11.56
C GLY A 37 -20.89 6.37 -11.90
N ASP A 38 -21.23 5.74 -13.02
CA ASP A 38 -20.70 4.41 -13.35
C ASP A 38 -19.18 4.39 -13.56
N SER A 39 -18.62 5.41 -14.21
CA SER A 39 -17.16 5.54 -14.39
C SER A 39 -16.41 5.61 -13.06
N VAL A 40 -16.92 6.39 -12.11
CA VAL A 40 -16.29 6.58 -10.81
C VAL A 40 -16.45 5.33 -9.92
N LYS A 41 -17.56 4.60 -10.06
CA LYS A 41 -17.70 3.28 -9.42
C LYS A 41 -16.69 2.28 -9.95
N VAL A 42 -16.49 2.21 -11.26
CA VAL A 42 -15.48 1.32 -11.87
C VAL A 42 -14.09 1.65 -11.32
N TRP A 43 -13.71 2.93 -11.29
CA TRP A 43 -12.45 3.37 -10.68
C TRP A 43 -12.33 2.96 -9.22
N MET A 44 -13.36 3.20 -8.39
CA MET A 44 -13.34 2.82 -6.98
C MET A 44 -13.21 1.29 -6.79
N THR A 45 -13.91 0.51 -7.61
CA THR A 45 -13.80 -0.95 -7.59
C THR A 45 -12.40 -1.43 -7.99
N GLU A 46 -11.79 -0.83 -9.00
CA GLU A 46 -10.41 -1.15 -9.43
C GLU A 46 -9.41 -0.86 -8.30
N VAL A 47 -9.51 0.30 -7.65
CA VAL A 47 -8.72 0.63 -6.46
C VAL A 47 -8.97 -0.40 -5.36
N GLY A 48 -10.22 -0.83 -5.16
CA GLY A 48 -10.57 -1.86 -4.19
C GLY A 48 -9.86 -3.19 -4.43
N ILE A 49 -9.84 -3.67 -5.68
CA ILE A 49 -9.17 -4.91 -6.07
C ILE A 49 -7.67 -4.80 -5.84
N LEU A 50 -7.05 -3.68 -6.22
CA LEU A 50 -5.65 -3.40 -5.96
C LEU A 50 -5.32 -3.49 -4.45
N LEU A 51 -6.13 -2.84 -3.60
CA LEU A 51 -5.93 -2.86 -2.15
C LEU A 51 -6.10 -4.25 -1.54
N ILE A 52 -7.07 -5.04 -2.01
CA ILE A 52 -7.23 -6.44 -1.59
C ILE A 52 -5.98 -7.24 -1.95
N ALA A 53 -5.50 -7.13 -3.20
CA ALA A 53 -4.31 -7.83 -3.65
C ALA A 53 -3.08 -7.46 -2.80
N LEU A 54 -2.85 -6.17 -2.55
CA LEU A 54 -1.78 -5.69 -1.69
C LEU A 54 -1.93 -6.19 -0.25
N GLY A 55 -3.15 -6.18 0.30
CA GLY A 55 -3.41 -6.70 1.63
C GLY A 55 -3.07 -8.18 1.76
N ILE A 56 -3.45 -9.00 0.78
CA ILE A 56 -3.10 -10.42 0.75
C ILE A 56 -1.59 -10.59 0.64
N VAL A 57 -0.94 -9.94 -0.33
CA VAL A 57 0.51 -10.07 -0.55
C VAL A 57 1.29 -9.63 0.69
N ASN A 58 0.99 -8.46 1.25
CA ASN A 58 1.64 -7.95 2.46
C ASN A 58 1.45 -8.89 3.65
N PHE A 59 0.28 -9.51 3.77
CA PHE A 59 0.03 -10.48 4.84
C PHE A 59 0.89 -11.72 4.64
N LEU A 60 0.91 -12.30 3.44
CA LEU A 60 1.67 -13.52 3.16
C LEU A 60 3.18 -13.33 3.38
N ILE A 61 3.74 -12.20 2.94
CA ILE A 61 5.19 -11.93 3.04
C ILE A 61 5.63 -11.45 4.43
N ARG A 62 4.71 -11.26 5.39
CA ARG A 62 5.02 -10.59 6.67
C ARG A 62 6.12 -11.23 7.52
N LYS A 63 6.38 -12.52 7.29
CA LYS A 63 7.42 -13.31 7.98
C LYS A 63 8.63 -13.61 7.09
N HIS A 64 8.64 -13.19 5.83
CA HIS A 64 9.77 -13.43 4.93
C HIS A 64 11.00 -12.69 5.43
N PRO A 65 12.22 -13.25 5.28
CA PRO A 65 13.47 -12.56 5.60
C PRO A 65 13.70 -11.36 4.66
N ALA A 66 14.62 -10.48 5.05
CA ALA A 66 15.07 -9.39 4.18
C ALA A 66 15.64 -9.97 2.88
N SER A 67 15.30 -9.37 1.74
CA SER A 67 15.73 -9.81 0.41
C SER A 67 15.51 -8.69 -0.62
N PRO A 68 16.18 -8.74 -1.79
CA PRO A 68 15.93 -7.79 -2.87
C PRO A 68 14.47 -7.76 -3.33
N THR A 69 13.79 -8.92 -3.32
CA THR A 69 12.37 -9.01 -3.66
C THR A 69 11.48 -8.31 -2.63
N LEU A 70 11.76 -8.50 -1.34
CA LEU A 70 11.01 -7.81 -0.29
C LEU A 70 11.25 -6.30 -0.33
N PHE A 71 12.47 -5.87 -0.65
CA PHE A 71 12.78 -4.45 -0.90
C PHE A 71 11.93 -3.88 -2.04
N ALA A 72 11.89 -4.56 -3.19
CA ALA A 72 11.09 -4.12 -4.34
C ALA A 72 9.59 -4.05 -4.01
N LEU A 73 9.06 -5.02 -3.26
CA LEU A 73 7.66 -5.00 -2.79
C LEU A 73 7.37 -3.83 -1.85
N PHE A 74 8.30 -3.50 -0.94
CA PHE A 74 8.15 -2.35 -0.05
C PHE A 74 8.19 -1.03 -0.83
N LEU A 75 9.13 -0.89 -1.76
CA LEU A 75 9.20 0.27 -2.65
C LEU A 75 7.92 0.43 -3.49
N GLY A 76 7.41 -0.67 -4.06
CA GLY A 76 6.14 -0.67 -4.78
C GLY A 76 4.96 -0.20 -3.90
N ASN A 77 4.90 -0.66 -2.65
CA ASN A 77 3.89 -0.17 -1.71
C ASN A 77 4.04 1.34 -1.44
N VAL A 78 5.27 1.87 -1.28
CA VAL A 78 5.49 3.32 -1.13
C VAL A 78 4.92 4.08 -2.33
N LEU A 79 5.26 3.65 -3.55
CA LEU A 79 4.82 4.30 -4.77
C LEU A 79 3.29 4.26 -4.91
N ILE A 80 2.65 3.15 -4.57
CA ILE A 80 1.18 3.04 -4.62
C ILE A 80 0.54 3.97 -3.58
N GLN A 81 1.04 4.01 -2.34
CA GLN A 81 0.47 4.87 -1.30
C GLN A 81 0.57 6.36 -1.68
N LEU A 82 1.72 6.80 -2.19
CA LEU A 82 1.91 8.19 -2.62
C LEU A 82 1.15 8.50 -3.92
N GLY A 83 1.10 7.54 -4.84
CA GLY A 83 0.35 7.67 -6.09
C GLY A 83 -1.16 7.80 -5.85
N LEU A 84 -1.73 6.96 -5.00
CA LEU A 84 -3.15 7.04 -4.62
C LEU A 84 -3.46 8.36 -3.92
N LEU A 85 -2.59 8.83 -3.01
CA LEU A 85 -2.74 10.15 -2.39
C LEU A 85 -2.72 11.28 -3.43
N ALA A 86 -1.79 11.24 -4.38
CA ALA A 86 -1.71 12.25 -5.44
C ALA A 86 -2.98 12.27 -6.30
N VAL A 87 -3.53 11.09 -6.64
CA VAL A 87 -4.80 10.97 -7.38
C VAL A 87 -5.96 11.58 -6.58
N GLU A 88 -6.04 11.36 -5.26
CA GLU A 88 -7.08 11.94 -4.42
C GLU A 88 -6.97 13.47 -4.31
N VAL A 89 -5.75 14.00 -4.17
CA VAL A 89 -5.52 15.45 -4.16
C VAL A 89 -5.91 16.06 -5.50
N LEU A 90 -5.51 15.45 -6.61
CA LEU A 90 -5.91 15.89 -7.95
C LEU A 90 -7.43 15.85 -8.13
N ALA A 91 -8.09 14.76 -7.72
CA ALA A 91 -9.53 14.64 -7.80
C ALA A 91 -10.26 15.71 -6.95
N TYR A 92 -9.66 16.14 -5.84
CA TYR A 92 -10.18 17.25 -5.03
C TYR A 92 -9.99 18.60 -5.72
N THR A 93 -8.80 18.86 -6.29
CA THR A 93 -8.55 20.13 -7.00
C THR A 93 -9.39 20.28 -8.27
N GLU A 94 -9.72 19.16 -8.93
CA GLU A 94 -10.61 19.12 -10.10
C GLU A 94 -12.11 19.08 -9.73
N GLY A 95 -12.46 19.16 -8.44
CA GLY A 95 -13.84 19.20 -7.97
C GLY A 95 -14.61 17.87 -8.07
N THR A 96 -13.94 16.76 -8.41
CA THR A 96 -14.53 15.42 -8.39
C THR A 96 -14.82 14.99 -6.95
N ILE A 97 -13.83 15.13 -6.05
CA ILE A 97 -14.02 15.04 -4.61
C ILE A 97 -14.34 16.45 -4.11
N THR A 98 -15.53 16.64 -3.52
CA THR A 98 -16.00 17.98 -3.14
C THR A 98 -15.80 18.31 -1.66
N LYS A 99 -15.55 17.29 -0.82
CA LYS A 99 -15.42 17.45 0.63
C LYS A 99 -13.98 17.26 1.07
N ILE A 100 -13.46 18.15 1.91
CA ILE A 100 -12.12 18.00 2.51
C ILE A 100 -12.02 16.72 3.36
N TYR A 101 -13.10 16.37 4.06
CA TYR A 101 -13.21 15.09 4.78
C TYR A 101 -13.25 13.86 3.85
N GLY A 102 -13.41 14.07 2.54
CA GLY A 102 -13.29 13.03 1.52
C GLY A 102 -11.84 12.65 1.20
N ILE A 103 -10.87 13.52 1.48
CA ILE A 103 -9.44 13.23 1.30
C ILE A 103 -8.72 13.03 2.62
N LEU A 104 -9.08 13.75 3.68
CA LEU A 104 -8.26 13.83 4.89
C LEU A 104 -8.05 12.48 5.61
N PRO A 105 -9.08 11.64 5.87
CA PRO A 105 -8.88 10.37 6.55
C PRO A 105 -8.00 9.40 5.75
N ASN A 106 -8.23 9.31 4.43
CA ASN A 106 -7.42 8.48 3.55
C ASN A 106 -5.99 9.02 3.43
N GLY A 107 -5.83 10.34 3.32
CA GLY A 107 -4.53 10.98 3.26
C GLY A 107 -3.66 10.69 4.48
N ILE A 108 -4.23 10.69 5.68
CA ILE A 108 -3.53 10.29 6.90
C ILE A 108 -3.06 8.83 6.79
N ILE A 109 -3.91 7.92 6.32
CA ILE A 109 -3.55 6.50 6.14
C ILE A 109 -2.41 6.37 5.12
N HIS A 110 -2.50 7.05 3.98
CA HIS A 110 -1.46 7.03 2.95
C HIS A 110 -0.11 7.50 3.48
N VAL A 111 -0.09 8.61 4.24
CA VAL A 111 1.15 9.15 4.85
C VAL A 111 1.72 8.18 5.90
N LEU A 112 0.88 7.63 6.78
CA LEU A 112 1.34 6.70 7.82
C LEU A 112 1.89 5.40 7.22
N LEU A 113 1.17 4.81 6.27
CA LEU A 113 1.60 3.57 5.61
C LEU A 113 2.87 3.78 4.79
N SER A 114 2.92 4.82 3.95
CA SER A 114 4.12 5.15 3.16
C SER A 114 5.34 5.39 4.05
N THR A 115 5.19 6.16 5.14
CA THR A 115 6.27 6.37 6.12
C THR A 115 6.75 5.05 6.73
N GLY A 116 5.82 4.17 7.09
CA GLY A 116 6.15 2.84 7.61
C GLY A 116 6.92 1.98 6.60
N PHE A 117 6.45 1.94 5.34
CA PHE A 117 7.15 1.22 4.27
C PHE A 117 8.54 1.81 4.02
N ILE A 118 8.69 3.14 3.94
CA ILE A 118 9.99 3.82 3.80
C ILE A 118 10.92 3.43 4.95
N TYR A 119 10.46 3.54 6.20
CA TYR A 119 11.25 3.20 7.37
C TYR A 119 11.81 1.78 7.32
N TYR A 120 10.97 0.79 7.01
CA TYR A 120 11.41 -0.60 6.93
C TYR A 120 12.20 -0.93 5.67
N THR A 121 12.05 -0.13 4.60
CA THR A 121 12.91 -0.22 3.41
C THR A 121 14.33 0.21 3.77
N LEU A 122 14.49 1.35 4.43
CA LEU A 122 15.79 1.89 4.85
C LEU A 122 16.47 1.02 5.91
N LYS A 123 15.70 0.33 6.74
CA LYS A 123 16.21 -0.59 7.77
C LYS A 123 16.52 -2.00 7.23
N MET A 124 16.22 -2.29 5.97
CA MET A 124 16.38 -3.62 5.42
C MET A 124 17.86 -3.89 5.10
N GLU A 125 18.53 -4.70 5.93
CA GLU A 125 19.85 -5.25 5.59
C GLU A 125 19.67 -6.39 4.59
N ILE A 126 19.99 -6.12 3.33
CA ILE A 126 19.95 -7.12 2.27
C ILE A 126 21.21 -7.96 2.39
N SER A 127 21.11 -9.12 3.03
CA SER A 127 22.21 -10.09 3.03
C SER A 127 22.26 -10.77 1.67
N ASP A 128 23.30 -10.47 0.88
CA ASP A 128 23.47 -11.03 -0.45
C ASP A 128 24.03 -12.44 -0.31
N SER A 129 23.17 -13.46 -0.44
CA SER A 129 23.57 -14.87 -0.34
C SER A 129 24.56 -15.30 -1.43
N ARG A 130 24.81 -14.46 -2.44
CA ARG A 130 25.83 -14.67 -3.47
C ARG A 130 27.27 -14.42 -3.00
N LEU A 131 27.47 -13.75 -1.86
CA LEU A 131 28.80 -13.49 -1.31
C LEU A 131 29.32 -14.60 -0.39
N ILE A 132 28.45 -15.52 0.05
CA ILE A 132 28.83 -16.60 0.98
C ILE A 132 29.45 -17.80 0.25
N THR A 133 29.17 -17.98 -1.04
CA THR A 133 29.70 -19.11 -1.83
C THR A 133 31.11 -18.90 -2.42
N GLN A 134 31.76 -17.77 -2.19
CA GLN A 134 33.11 -17.50 -2.74
C GLN A 134 34.27 -17.67 -1.76
N THR A 135 34.02 -17.80 -0.44
CA THR A 135 35.11 -17.85 0.55
C THR A 135 35.54 -19.25 0.99
N ASP A 136 34.76 -20.30 0.67
CA ASP A 136 35.02 -21.65 1.22
C ASP A 136 35.68 -22.65 0.25
N THR A 137 36.04 -22.25 -0.97
CA THR A 137 36.72 -23.15 -1.93
C THR A 137 38.23 -22.94 -2.05
N ASN A 138 38.83 -22.04 -1.26
CA ASN A 138 40.26 -21.71 -1.33
C ASN A 138 41.00 -21.94 0.00
N ALA A 139 40.71 -23.05 0.68
CA ALA A 139 41.58 -23.54 1.75
C ALA A 139 42.60 -24.54 1.15
N PRO A 140 43.92 -24.26 1.21
CA PRO A 140 44.97 -25.17 0.73
C PRO A 140 45.16 -26.41 1.61
#